data_AF-A0A496L6R9-F1
#
_entry.id   AF-A0A496L6R9-F1
#
_cell.length_a   1.000
_cell.length_b   1.000
_cell.length_c   1.000
_cell.angle_alpha   90.00
_cell.angle_beta   90.00
_cell.angle_gamma   90.00
#
_symmetry.space_group_name_H-M   'P 1'
#
loop_
_entity.id
_entity.type
_entity.pdbx_description
1 polymer ?
#
loop_
_entity_poly.entity_id
_entity_poly.type
_entity_poly.pdbx_seq_one_letter_code
_entity_poly.pdbx_strand_id
1 'polypeptide(L)'
;MHKNIISVGETTGNLLGFGFAPLTFVLPNSCFVFQIEPVLDLSNAKTLYDYFHDNVEIPVEISVEQVVKNFNNYNPDRVDKYIYSKDFLYNHDPVFRKVLKIK
;
A
#
# COMPACT_ATOMS: atom_id res chain seq x y z
N MET A 1 -11.25 -9.99 12.50
CA MET A 1 -9.95 -9.40 12.88
C MET A 1 -9.37 -10.15 14.06
N HIS A 2 -8.09 -10.54 13.98
CA HIS A 2 -7.37 -11.12 15.11
C HIS A 2 -7.21 -10.05 16.19
N LYS A 3 -7.53 -10.36 17.46
CA LYS A 3 -7.48 -9.42 18.60
C LYS A 3 -6.08 -8.85 18.92
N ASN A 4 -5.04 -9.35 18.25
CA ASN A 4 -3.62 -9.05 18.54
C ASN A 4 -2.90 -8.35 17.38
N ILE A 5 -3.61 -7.95 16.32
CA ILE A 5 -3.03 -7.24 15.17
C ILE A 5 -3.75 -5.91 15.05
N ILE A 6 -2.99 -4.82 14.99
CA ILE A 6 -3.49 -3.46 14.79
C ILE A 6 -2.83 -2.89 13.54
N SER A 7 -3.61 -2.38 12.59
CA SER A 7 -3.09 -1.69 11.41
C SER A 7 -2.78 -0.22 11.71
N VAL A 8 -1.56 0.23 11.36
CA VAL A 8 -1.08 1.60 11.59
C VAL A 8 -0.44 2.13 10.30
N GLY A 9 -0.87 3.29 9.80
CA GLY A 9 -0.31 3.85 8.56
C GLY A 9 -1.26 4.79 7.82
N GLU A 10 -1.21 4.78 6.49
CA GLU A 10 -2.14 5.48 5.60
C GLU A 10 -3.03 4.48 4.85
N THR A 11 -4.14 4.98 4.31
CA THR A 11 -4.97 4.21 3.38
C THR A 11 -4.18 3.89 2.12
N THR A 12 -4.05 2.60 1.80
CA THR A 12 -3.20 2.18 0.67
C THR A 12 -3.80 2.51 -0.69
N GLY A 13 -5.11 2.79 -0.76
CA GLY A 13 -5.84 2.98 -2.02
C GLY A 13 -5.91 1.72 -2.89
N ASN A 14 -5.42 0.58 -2.40
CA ASN A 14 -5.40 -0.67 -3.14
C ASN A 14 -6.68 -1.46 -2.91
N LEU A 15 -7.18 -2.05 -4.00
CA LEU A 15 -8.26 -3.03 -3.97
C LEU A 15 -7.75 -4.38 -3.44
N LEU A 16 -8.61 -5.09 -2.72
CA LEU A 16 -8.32 -6.43 -2.23
C LEU A 16 -8.15 -7.46 -3.36
N GLY A 17 -7.38 -8.50 -3.04
CA GLY A 17 -7.41 -9.81 -3.69
C GLY A 17 -6.08 -10.21 -4.33
N PHE A 18 -6.02 -11.46 -4.83
CA PHE A 18 -4.84 -11.96 -5.52
C PHE A 18 -5.00 -11.66 -7.02
N GLY A 19 -4.27 -10.64 -7.49
CA GLY A 19 -4.24 -10.26 -8.90
C GLY A 19 -3.54 -11.33 -9.73
N PHE A 20 -4.16 -11.69 -10.87
CA PHE A 20 -3.45 -12.38 -11.95
C PHE A 20 -2.95 -11.34 -12.95
N ALA A 21 -2.06 -11.77 -13.85
CA ALA A 21 -1.64 -10.92 -14.96
C ALA A 21 -2.89 -10.39 -15.70
N PRO A 22 -2.97 -9.07 -15.96
CA PRO A 22 -4.14 -8.48 -16.58
C PRO A 22 -4.37 -9.07 -17.97
N LEU A 23 -5.65 -9.29 -18.30
CA LEU A 23 -6.05 -9.69 -19.64
C LEU A 23 -6.17 -8.44 -20.50
N THR A 24 -5.20 -8.28 -21.41
CA THR A 24 -5.16 -7.15 -22.35
C THR A 24 -5.58 -7.60 -23.74
N PHE A 25 -6.56 -6.93 -24.33
CA PHE A 25 -7.04 -7.23 -25.68
C PHE A 25 -7.55 -5.98 -26.40
N VAL A 26 -7.69 -6.07 -27.72
CA VAL A 26 -8.23 -5.01 -28.58
C VAL A 26 -9.46 -5.55 -29.29
N LEU A 27 -10.58 -4.84 -29.20
CA LEU A 27 -11.79 -5.21 -29.94
C LEU A 27 -11.62 -4.94 -31.44
N PRO A 28 -12.21 -5.78 -32.32
CA PRO A 28 -12.22 -5.53 -33.75
C PRO A 28 -12.78 -4.14 -34.06
N ASN A 29 -12.03 -3.36 -34.84
CA ASN A 29 -12.41 -2.02 -35.33
C ASN A 29 -12.45 -0.88 -34.29
N SER A 30 -12.05 -1.10 -33.02
CA SER A 30 -12.13 -0.02 -32.02
C SER A 30 -10.81 0.72 -31.79
N CYS A 31 -9.65 0.15 -32.15
CA CYS A 31 -8.31 0.66 -31.80
C CYS A 31 -8.08 0.93 -30.29
N PHE A 32 -9.07 0.69 -29.43
CA PHE A 32 -8.96 0.82 -27.98
C PHE A 32 -8.37 -0.45 -27.39
N VAL A 33 -7.42 -0.27 -26.48
CA VAL A 33 -6.89 -1.33 -25.64
C VAL A 33 -7.79 -1.46 -24.41
N PHE A 34 -8.35 -2.65 -24.23
CA PHE A 34 -9.09 -3.02 -23.04
C PHE A 34 -8.18 -3.82 -22.12
N GLN A 35 -8.20 -3.47 -20.84
CA GLN A 35 -7.49 -4.19 -19.78
C GLN A 35 -8.52 -4.64 -18.75
N ILE A 36 -8.57 -5.95 -18.50
CA ILE A 36 -9.38 -6.53 -17.43
C ILE A 36 -8.40 -7.09 -16.41
N GLU A 37 -8.54 -6.66 -15.16
CA GLU A 37 -7.76 -7.17 -14.04
C GLU A 37 -8.60 -8.17 -13.25
N PRO A 38 -8.52 -9.48 -13.57
CA PRO A 38 -9.23 -10.49 -12.79
C PRO A 38 -8.56 -10.63 -11.43
N VAL A 39 -9.38 -10.53 -10.38
CA VAL A 39 -8.93 -10.66 -9.01
C VAL A 39 -9.72 -11.76 -8.31
N LEU A 40 -9.02 -12.68 -7.64
CA LEU A 40 -9.65 -13.61 -6.72
C LEU A 40 -9.82 -12.94 -5.36
N ASP A 41 -11.07 -12.77 -4.93
CA ASP A 41 -11.38 -12.32 -3.58
C ASP A 41 -11.43 -13.52 -2.61
N LEU A 42 -10.61 -13.45 -1.56
CA LEU A 42 -10.57 -14.40 -0.45
C LEU A 42 -11.06 -13.78 0.87
N SER A 43 -11.59 -12.55 0.82
CA SER A 43 -11.97 -11.76 1.98
C SER A 43 -13.46 -11.88 2.37
N ASN A 44 -14.24 -12.67 1.62
CA ASN A 44 -15.68 -12.85 1.82
C ASN A 44 -16.46 -11.52 1.70
N ALA A 45 -16.07 -10.68 0.74
CA ALA A 45 -16.74 -9.41 0.44
C ALA A 45 -18.20 -9.66 0.01
N LYS A 46 -19.14 -8.86 0.54
CA LYS A 46 -20.57 -8.93 0.24
C LYS A 46 -21.09 -7.68 -0.45
N THR A 47 -20.42 -6.55 -0.25
CA THR A 47 -20.76 -5.25 -0.83
C THR A 47 -19.59 -4.70 -1.65
N LEU A 48 -19.86 -3.72 -2.52
CA LEU A 48 -18.82 -3.04 -3.30
C LEU A 48 -17.75 -2.38 -2.39
N TYR A 49 -18.13 -1.94 -1.19
CA TYR A 49 -17.22 -1.30 -0.25
C TYR A 49 -16.32 -2.29 0.49
N ASP A 50 -16.73 -3.57 0.55
CA ASP A 50 -15.93 -4.61 1.20
C ASP A 50 -14.66 -4.95 0.40
N TYR A 51 -14.56 -4.53 -0.87
CA TYR A 51 -13.33 -4.67 -1.66
C TYR A 51 -12.24 -3.66 -1.25
N PHE A 52 -12.62 -2.62 -0.51
CA PHE A 52 -11.73 -1.59 0.01
C PHE A 52 -11.45 -1.89 1.49
N HIS A 53 -10.59 -2.87 1.77
CA HIS A 53 -10.00 -3.05 3.10
C HIS A 53 -8.71 -2.21 3.23
N ASP A 54 -8.78 -0.94 2.84
CA ASP A 54 -7.67 -0.01 2.89
C ASP A 54 -7.65 0.82 4.17
N ASN A 55 -8.72 0.77 4.96
CA ASN A 55 -8.82 1.47 6.23
C ASN A 55 -7.84 0.89 7.26
N VAL A 56 -7.02 1.79 7.80
CA VAL A 56 -6.12 1.51 8.93
C VAL A 56 -6.82 1.85 10.24
N GLU A 57 -6.57 1.06 11.29
CA GLU A 57 -7.15 1.29 12.61
C GLU A 57 -6.55 2.53 13.30
N ILE A 58 -5.27 2.79 13.03
CA ILE A 58 -4.57 3.98 13.54
C ILE A 58 -3.97 4.75 12.36
N PRO A 59 -4.62 5.84 11.92
CA PRO A 59 -4.11 6.64 10.82
C PRO A 59 -2.86 7.43 11.23
N VAL A 60 -1.95 7.58 10.28
CA VAL A 60 -0.71 8.37 10.36
C VAL A 60 -0.60 9.19 9.10
N GLU A 61 -0.73 10.50 9.19
CA GLU A 61 -0.55 11.40 8.06
C GLU A 61 0.94 11.48 7.68
N ILE A 62 1.25 11.21 6.42
CA ILE A 62 2.59 11.33 5.85
C ILE A 62 2.57 12.48 4.85
N SER A 63 3.40 13.49 5.07
CA SER A 63 3.43 14.65 4.16
C SER A 63 3.96 14.26 2.78
N VAL A 64 3.49 14.95 1.74
CA VAL A 64 3.92 14.73 0.35
C VAL A 64 5.44 14.85 0.22
N GLU A 65 6.06 15.81 0.91
CA GLU A 65 7.51 15.99 0.92
C GLU A 65 8.23 14.77 1.48
N GLN A 66 7.68 14.16 2.55
CA GLN A 66 8.24 12.96 3.15
C GLN A 66 8.05 11.75 2.23
N VAL A 67 6.91 11.62 1.55
CA VAL A 67 6.67 10.57 0.54
C VAL A 67 7.70 10.66 -0.58
N VAL A 68 7.87 11.86 -1.17
CA VAL A 68 8.83 12.12 -2.25
C VAL A 68 10.26 11.85 -1.77
N LYS A 69 10.61 12.27 -0.56
CA LYS A 69 11.92 12.00 0.03
C LYS A 69 12.17 10.51 0.20
N ASN A 70 11.18 9.74 0.67
CA ASN A 70 11.31 8.30 0.85
C ASN A 70 11.45 7.60 -0.50
N PHE A 71 10.65 7.99 -1.51
CA PHE A 71 10.72 7.45 -2.86
C PHE A 71 12.08 7.73 -3.53
N ASN A 72 12.57 8.96 -3.45
CA ASN A 72 13.85 9.33 -4.06
C ASN A 72 15.06 8.67 -3.35
N ASN A 73 14.92 8.34 -2.07
CA ASN A 73 15.92 7.59 -1.32
C ASN A 73 15.76 6.07 -1.44
N TYR A 74 14.69 5.58 -2.08
CA TYR A 74 14.57 4.20 -2.49
C TYR A 74 15.44 3.97 -3.71
N ASN A 75 16.62 3.38 -3.49
CA ASN A 75 17.48 2.94 -4.57
C ASN A 75 17.93 1.50 -4.26
N PRO A 76 17.45 0.49 -5.02
CA PRO A 76 17.73 -0.92 -4.74
C PRO A 76 19.22 -1.28 -4.93
N ASP A 77 19.98 -0.47 -5.68
CA ASP A 77 21.38 -0.69 -6.00
C ASP A 77 22.34 0.09 -5.10
N ARG A 78 21.81 0.93 -4.20
CA ARG A 78 22.60 1.71 -3.24
C ARG A 78 22.81 0.93 -1.94
N VAL A 79 24.08 0.84 -1.52
CA VAL A 79 24.52 0.15 -0.30
C VAL A 79 24.16 0.96 0.95
N ASP A 80 24.01 2.29 0.84
CA ASP A 80 23.47 3.16 1.88
C ASP A 80 21.94 3.00 1.96
N LYS A 81 21.53 1.87 2.55
CA LYS A 81 20.15 1.53 2.93
C LYS A 81 19.60 2.44 4.04
N TYR A 82 19.81 3.75 3.94
CA TYR A 82 19.48 4.73 4.97
C TYR A 82 18.00 4.63 5.37
N ILE A 83 17.08 4.50 4.41
CA ILE A 83 15.64 4.34 4.71
C ILE A 83 15.28 3.04 5.45
N TYR A 84 16.16 2.03 5.42
CA TYR A 84 16.01 0.78 6.18
C TYR A 84 16.90 0.74 7.42
N SER A 85 17.60 1.84 7.72
CA SER A 85 18.45 1.93 8.90
C SER A 85 17.61 2.10 10.16
N LYS A 86 18.16 1.65 11.30
CA LYS A 86 17.57 1.92 12.61
C LYS A 86 17.39 3.43 12.82
N ASP A 87 18.37 4.24 12.46
CA ASP A 87 18.31 5.69 12.66
C ASP A 87 17.14 6.31 11.90
N PHE A 88 16.85 5.86 10.68
CA PHE A 88 15.67 6.29 9.94
C PHE A 88 14.38 5.88 10.63
N LEU A 89 14.24 4.61 11.02
CA LEU A 89 13.03 4.12 11.69
C LEU A 89 12.71 4.93 12.97
N TYR A 90 13.72 5.20 13.80
CA TYR A 90 13.50 5.88 15.08
C TYR A 90 13.32 7.40 14.92
N ASN A 91 13.98 8.04 13.96
CA ASN A 91 14.05 9.50 13.88
C ASN A 91 13.24 10.11 12.73
N HIS A 92 12.99 9.35 11.66
CA HIS A 92 12.45 9.87 10.40
C HIS A 92 11.17 9.17 9.92
N ASP A 93 10.96 7.89 10.25
CA ASP A 93 9.75 7.16 9.89
C ASP A 93 8.55 7.62 10.77
N PRO A 94 7.50 8.24 10.18
CA PRO A 94 6.35 8.73 10.94
C PRO A 94 5.49 7.58 11.50
N VAL A 95 5.40 6.45 10.79
CA VAL A 95 4.60 5.29 11.19
C VAL A 95 5.27 4.60 12.38
N PHE A 96 6.57 4.35 12.28
CA PHE A 96 7.31 3.70 13.38
C PHE A 96 7.29 4.57 14.66
N ARG A 97 7.50 5.88 14.51
CA ARG A 97 7.41 6.82 15.64
C ARG A 97 6.02 6.91 16.24
N LYS A 98 4.96 6.71 15.44
CA LYS A 98 3.59 6.60 15.97
C LYS A 98 3.44 5.35 16.83
N VAL A 99 3.89 4.19 16.34
CA VAL A 99 3.83 2.91 17.09
C VAL A 99 4.53 3.03 18.44
N LEU A 100 5.73 3.63 18.49
CA LEU A 100 6.48 3.82 19.73
C LEU A 100 5.77 4.67 20.79
N LYS A 101 4.81 5.53 20.41
CA LYS A 101 4.04 6.38 21.32
C LYS A 101 2.76 5.74 21.86
N ILE A 102 2.28 4.69 21.19
CA ILE A 102 1.03 4.00 21.54
C ILE A 102 1.31 2.83 22.49
N LYS A 103 2.55 2.34 22.51
CA LYS A 103 3.06 1.40 23.49
C LYS A 103 3.20 2.05 24.87
#